data_AF-A0AAE7EM22-F1
#
_entry.id   AF-A0AAE7EM22-F1
#
_cell.length_a   1.000
_cell.length_b   1.000
_cell.length_c   1.000
_cell.angle_alpha   90.00
_cell.angle_beta   90.00
_cell.angle_gamma   90.00
#
_symmetry.space_group_name_H-M   'P 1'
#
loop_
_entity.id
_entity.type
_entity.pdbx_description
1 polymer ?
#
loop_
_entity_poly.entity_id
_entity_poly.type
_entity_poly.pdbx_seq_one_letter_code
_entity_poly.pdbx_strand_id
1 'polypeptide(L)'
;MIQIPPTFTGFLNFIRNNVGVPVDAIADDNETLQCVYAAALEWVPTGLGLECLPVIYRNTVYNLGTSFLLRYADDMPDSTYFADMREKLGIGRAAAGIMTSAADQGTSGSTVIGEAMSNLSLADLMMMQDPYGEAALAVLMEMGSHWGMTP
;
A
#
# COMPACT_ATOMS: atom_id res chain seq x y z
N MET A 1 -1.31 24.25 14.88
CA MET A 1 -1.79 23.02 14.22
C MET A 1 -1.06 21.86 14.90
N ILE A 2 -1.75 20.92 15.55
CA ILE A 2 -1.08 19.77 16.17
C ILE A 2 -0.72 18.82 15.02
N GLN A 3 0.55 18.82 14.65
CA GLN A 3 1.11 17.80 13.78
C GLN A 3 1.22 16.52 14.62
N ILE A 4 0.48 15.47 14.26
CA ILE A 4 0.69 14.13 14.80
C ILE A 4 1.40 13.37 13.69
N PRO A 5 2.74 13.48 13.59
CA PRO A 5 3.48 12.75 12.58
C PRO A 5 3.24 11.25 12.74
N PRO A 6 3.28 10.46 11.65
CA PRO A 6 3.33 9.02 11.75
C PRO A 6 4.52 8.63 12.62
N THR A 7 4.31 7.68 13.53
CA THR A 7 5.37 7.13 14.39
C THR A 7 5.39 5.63 14.24
N PHE A 8 6.55 5.01 14.42
CA PHE A 8 6.65 3.55 14.37
C PHE A 8 5.74 2.88 15.42
N THR A 9 5.69 3.40 16.65
CA THR A 9 4.78 2.91 17.69
C THR A 9 3.30 3.02 17.27
N GLY A 10 2.93 4.13 16.62
CA GLY A 10 1.57 4.29 16.10
C GLY A 10 1.25 3.33 14.96
N PHE A 11 2.24 3.02 14.12
CA PHE A 11 2.13 2.02 13.05
C PHE A 11 1.95 0.60 13.62
N LEU A 12 2.73 0.22 14.63
CA LEU A 12 2.54 -1.05 15.35
C LEU A 12 1.13 -1.16 15.93
N ASN A 13 0.66 -0.10 16.61
CA ASN A 13 -0.71 -0.08 17.14
C ASN A 13 -1.77 -0.22 16.05
N PHE A 14 -1.56 0.38 14.88
CA PHE A 14 -2.45 0.24 13.73
C PHE A 14 -2.46 -1.21 13.20
N ILE A 15 -1.29 -1.83 13.05
CA ILE A 15 -1.16 -3.23 12.62
C ILE A 15 -1.92 -4.17 13.58
N ARG A 16 -1.78 -3.98 14.89
CA ARG A 16 -2.41 -4.88 15.88
C ARG A 16 -3.91 -4.65 16.02
N ASN A 17 -4.35 -3.40 16.12
CA ASN A 17 -5.73 -3.08 16.50
C ASN A 17 -6.67 -2.82 15.33
N ASN A 18 -6.13 -2.38 14.18
CA ASN A 18 -6.94 -2.03 13.01
C ASN A 18 -6.83 -3.08 11.91
N VAL A 19 -5.60 -3.53 11.61
CA VAL A 19 -5.34 -4.55 10.58
C VAL A 19 -5.61 -5.96 11.13
N GLY A 20 -5.26 -6.19 12.40
CA GLY A 20 -5.43 -7.48 13.06
C GLY A 20 -4.33 -8.48 12.70
N VAL A 21 -3.11 -8.02 12.40
CA VAL A 21 -1.97 -8.93 12.26
C VAL A 21 -1.57 -9.40 13.66
N PRO A 22 -1.59 -10.71 13.93
CA PRO A 22 -1.29 -11.20 15.27
C PRO A 22 0.23 -11.26 15.50
N VAL A 23 0.64 -11.27 16.77
CA VAL A 23 2.06 -11.21 17.18
C VAL A 23 2.79 -12.53 16.89
N ASP A 24 2.05 -13.64 16.84
CA ASP A 24 2.55 -14.96 16.44
C ASP A 24 2.90 -15.02 14.94
N ALA A 25 2.19 -14.27 14.09
CA ALA A 25 2.53 -14.15 12.67
C ALA A 25 3.80 -13.32 12.44
N ILE A 26 3.98 -12.24 13.20
CA ILE A 26 5.20 -11.43 13.19
C ILE A 26 5.37 -10.75 14.55
N ALA A 27 6.51 -10.95 15.20
CA ALA A 27 6.81 -10.34 16.50
C ALA A 27 7.00 -8.81 16.36
N ASP A 28 6.68 -8.04 17.40
CA ASP A 28 6.76 -6.57 17.39
C ASP A 28 8.19 -6.03 17.20
N ASP A 29 9.21 -6.83 17.52
CA ASP A 29 10.63 -6.51 17.36
C ASP A 29 11.22 -6.99 16.01
N ASN A 30 10.40 -7.61 15.15
CA ASN A 30 10.85 -8.05 13.84
C ASN A 30 11.21 -6.85 12.95
N GLU A 31 12.41 -6.89 12.37
CA GLU A 31 12.96 -5.81 11.54
C GLU A 31 12.11 -5.48 10.31
N THR A 32 11.37 -6.46 9.76
CA THR A 32 10.48 -6.24 8.62
C THR A 32 9.46 -5.14 8.91
N LEU A 33 8.94 -5.04 10.14
CA LEU A 33 7.98 -3.99 10.53
C LEU A 33 8.60 -2.59 10.42
N GLN A 34 9.87 -2.44 10.80
CA GLN A 34 10.59 -1.17 10.66
C GLN A 34 10.88 -0.87 9.19
N CYS A 35 11.30 -1.88 8.43
CA CYS A 35 11.59 -1.74 7.00
C CYS A 35 10.38 -1.28 6.20
N VAL A 36 9.21 -1.90 6.39
CA VAL A 36 7.99 -1.53 5.65
C VAL A 36 7.43 -0.17 6.07
N TYR A 37 7.61 0.21 7.34
CA TYR A 37 7.28 1.55 7.82
C TYR A 37 8.19 2.62 7.21
N ALA A 38 9.50 2.39 7.20
CA ALA A 38 10.47 3.29 6.58
C ALA A 38 10.24 3.42 5.07
N ALA A 39 10.00 2.30 4.38
CA ALA A 39 9.65 2.31 2.96
C ALA A 39 8.38 3.13 2.67
N ALA A 40 7.37 3.05 3.55
CA ALA A 40 6.16 3.85 3.41
C ALA A 40 6.40 5.36 3.62
N LEU A 41 7.30 5.74 4.52
CA LEU A 41 7.69 7.13 4.69
C LEU A 41 8.40 7.69 3.45
N GLU A 42 9.31 6.92 2.86
CA GLU A 42 10.05 7.32 1.64
C GLU A 42 9.14 7.37 0.41
N TRP A 43 8.15 6.49 0.32
CA TRP A 43 7.24 6.43 -0.82
C TRP A 43 6.21 7.56 -0.80
N VAL A 44 5.75 7.99 0.38
CA VAL A 44 4.77 9.09 0.47
C VAL A 44 5.49 10.43 0.27
N PRO A 45 5.13 11.21 -0.76
CA PRO A 45 5.86 12.44 -1.09
C PRO A 45 5.70 13.51 -0.01
N THR A 46 6.83 14.07 0.41
CA THR A 46 6.92 15.20 1.35
C THR A 46 6.97 16.54 0.60
N GLY A 47 6.58 17.65 1.25
CA GLY A 47 6.66 18.99 0.67
C GLY A 47 5.54 19.38 -0.30
N LEU A 48 4.57 18.49 -0.54
CA LEU A 48 3.41 18.71 -1.43
C LEU A 48 2.11 19.03 -0.66
N GLY A 49 2.20 19.30 0.64
CA GLY A 49 1.06 19.73 1.47
C GLY A 49 0.26 18.58 2.11
N LEU A 50 0.49 17.32 1.76
CA LEU A 50 -0.13 16.18 2.45
C LEU A 50 0.23 16.16 3.95
N GLU A 51 1.48 16.50 4.28
CA GLU A 51 1.97 16.64 5.67
C GLU A 51 1.22 17.70 6.49
N CYS A 52 0.50 18.62 5.83
CA CYS A 52 -0.36 19.58 6.51
C CYS A 52 -1.70 18.96 6.97
N LEU A 53 -2.01 17.74 6.53
CA LEU A 53 -3.23 17.00 6.87
C LEU A 53 -2.86 15.81 7.78
N PRO A 54 -2.61 16.02 9.09
CA PRO A 54 -1.90 15.05 9.94
C PRO A 54 -2.59 13.69 10.03
N VAL A 55 -3.93 13.66 10.05
CA VAL A 55 -4.68 12.39 10.08
C VAL A 55 -4.59 11.66 8.75
N ILE A 56 -4.70 12.38 7.63
CA ILE A 56 -4.68 11.81 6.29
C ILE A 56 -3.28 11.30 5.99
N TYR A 57 -2.24 12.14 6.16
CA TYR A 57 -0.84 11.75 5.98
C TYR A 57 -0.47 10.50 6.78
N ARG A 58 -0.78 10.49 8.09
CA ARG A 58 -0.51 9.34 8.95
C ARG A 58 -1.20 8.08 8.45
N ASN A 59 -2.49 8.17 8.12
CA ASN A 59 -3.24 7.01 7.67
C ASN A 59 -2.71 6.51 6.31
N THR A 60 -2.31 7.40 5.41
CA THR A 60 -1.69 7.05 4.13
C THR A 60 -0.39 6.26 4.35
N VAL A 61 0.50 6.75 5.22
CA VAL A 61 1.75 6.04 5.56
C VAL A 61 1.47 4.66 6.19
N TYR A 62 0.53 4.57 7.13
CA TYR A 62 0.22 3.30 7.80
C TYR A 62 -0.43 2.28 6.86
N ASN A 63 -1.33 2.74 6.00
CA ASN A 63 -1.95 1.90 4.98
C ASN A 63 -0.89 1.39 4.00
N LEU A 64 -0.01 2.26 3.51
CA LEU A 64 1.05 1.88 2.59
C LEU A 64 2.06 0.91 3.22
N GLY A 65 2.47 1.16 4.47
CA GLY A 65 3.34 0.24 5.22
C GLY A 65 2.71 -1.12 5.46
N THR A 66 1.40 -1.17 5.71
CA THR A 66 0.64 -2.43 5.84
C THR A 66 0.58 -3.16 4.51
N SER A 67 0.36 -2.43 3.43
CA SER A 67 0.33 -2.96 2.07
C SER A 67 1.68 -3.57 1.67
N PHE A 68 2.80 -2.91 2.01
CA PHE A 68 4.14 -3.50 1.89
C PHE A 68 4.32 -4.74 2.76
N LEU A 69 3.86 -4.72 4.01
CA LEU A 69 3.94 -5.86 4.91
C LEU A 69 3.28 -7.10 4.32
N LEU A 70 2.05 -6.97 3.80
CA LEU A 70 1.31 -8.09 3.21
C LEU A 70 2.03 -8.69 1.98
N ARG A 71 2.77 -7.87 1.22
CA ARG A 71 3.51 -8.33 0.05
C ARG A 71 4.84 -8.99 0.39
N TYR A 72 5.58 -8.42 1.33
CA TYR A 72 7.00 -8.74 1.51
C TYR A 72 7.32 -9.49 2.81
N ALA A 73 6.39 -9.56 3.77
CA ALA A 73 6.63 -10.36 4.96
C ALA A 73 6.61 -11.86 4.62
N ASP A 74 7.68 -12.54 5.04
CA ASP A 74 7.75 -13.99 5.04
C ASP A 74 6.97 -14.56 6.23
N ASP A 75 6.47 -15.79 6.06
CA ASP A 75 5.84 -16.54 7.12
C ASP A 75 6.89 -17.06 8.12
N MET A 76 6.56 -17.03 9.41
CA MET A 76 7.36 -17.64 10.46
C MET A 76 7.02 -19.14 10.60
N PRO A 77 7.97 -19.99 11.05
CA PRO A 77 7.65 -21.38 11.37
C PRO A 77 6.43 -21.49 12.30
N ASP A 78 5.52 -22.42 11.97
CA ASP A 78 4.20 -22.64 12.60
C ASP A 78 3.11 -21.60 12.31
N SER A 79 3.35 -20.61 11.44
CA SER A 79 2.34 -19.67 10.93
C SER A 79 2.33 -19.65 9.39
N THR A 80 1.14 -19.53 8.78
CA THR A 80 0.95 -19.30 7.33
C THR A 80 0.22 -18.00 7.05
N TYR A 81 0.15 -17.11 8.04
CA TYR A 81 -0.71 -15.94 8.04
C TYR A 81 -0.54 -15.07 6.78
N PHE A 82 0.69 -14.77 6.37
CA PHE A 82 0.92 -13.88 5.23
C PHE A 82 0.67 -14.60 3.90
N ALA A 83 0.99 -15.88 3.77
CA ALA A 83 0.58 -16.67 2.61
C ALA A 83 -0.94 -16.72 2.47
N ASP A 84 -1.67 -17.01 3.54
CA ASP A 84 -3.14 -17.10 3.55
C ASP A 84 -3.77 -15.74 3.22
N MET A 85 -3.21 -14.66 3.76
CA MET A 85 -3.66 -13.30 3.46
C MET A 85 -3.40 -12.92 1.99
N ARG A 86 -2.24 -13.26 1.43
CA ARG A 86 -1.94 -13.03 0.02
C ARG A 86 -2.88 -13.82 -0.88
N GLU A 87 -3.17 -15.07 -0.55
CA GLU A 87 -4.11 -15.89 -1.31
C GLU A 87 -5.53 -15.30 -1.25
N LYS A 88 -6.00 -14.96 -0.05
CA LYS A 88 -7.33 -14.37 0.19
C LYS A 88 -7.54 -13.06 -0.58
N LEU A 89 -6.51 -12.21 -0.63
CA LEU A 89 -6.55 -10.92 -1.30
C LEU A 89 -6.18 -11.01 -2.79
N GLY A 90 -5.76 -12.19 -3.27
CA GLY A 90 -5.27 -12.36 -4.65
C GLY A 90 -3.99 -11.59 -4.94
N ILE A 91 -3.20 -11.29 -3.91
CA ILE A 91 -1.93 -10.58 -4.04
C ILE A 91 -0.96 -11.45 -4.85
N GLY A 92 -0.36 -10.87 -5.89
CA GLY A 92 0.52 -11.59 -6.83
C GLY A 92 -0.22 -12.21 -8.03
N ARG A 93 -1.56 -12.15 -8.09
CA ARG A 93 -2.33 -12.67 -9.26
C ARG A 93 -2.52 -11.66 -10.40
N ALA A 94 -2.44 -10.34 -10.18
CA ALA A 94 -2.74 -9.38 -11.27
C ALA A 94 -1.71 -9.36 -12.42
N ALA A 95 -0.52 -9.94 -12.24
CA ALA A 95 0.44 -10.10 -13.34
C ALA A 95 -0.09 -11.04 -14.45
N ALA A 96 -0.96 -12.01 -14.11
CA ALA A 96 -1.55 -12.91 -15.10
C ALA A 96 -2.78 -12.30 -15.80
N GLY A 97 -3.57 -11.48 -15.10
CA GLY A 97 -4.81 -10.90 -15.64
C GLY A 97 -4.56 -9.78 -16.65
N ILE A 98 -3.60 -8.88 -16.40
CA ILE A 98 -3.34 -7.72 -17.26
C ILE A 98 -2.74 -8.11 -18.62
N MET A 99 -1.88 -9.14 -18.67
CA MET A 99 -1.43 -9.71 -19.95
C MET A 99 -2.59 -10.30 -20.76
N THR A 100 -3.61 -10.84 -20.09
CA THR A 100 -4.74 -11.50 -20.76
C THR A 100 -5.82 -10.49 -21.17
N SER A 101 -6.05 -9.42 -20.40
CA SER A 101 -7.03 -8.38 -20.71
C SER A 101 -6.54 -7.32 -21.69
N ALA A 102 -5.23 -7.09 -21.78
CA ALA A 102 -4.63 -6.21 -22.80
C ALA A 102 -4.78 -6.78 -24.23
N ALA A 103 -5.09 -8.09 -24.36
CA ALA A 103 -5.40 -8.69 -25.65
C ALA A 103 -6.81 -8.35 -26.16
N ASP A 104 -7.78 -8.05 -25.27
CA ASP A 104 -9.21 -7.99 -25.63
C ASP A 104 -9.90 -6.63 -25.39
N GLN A 105 -9.24 -5.61 -24.82
CA GLN A 105 -9.85 -4.28 -24.61
C GLN A 105 -9.66 -3.33 -25.79
N GLY A 106 -9.98 -3.81 -26.99
CA GLY A 106 -10.22 -2.98 -28.16
C GLY A 106 -11.72 -2.87 -28.43
N THR A 107 -12.48 -2.05 -27.68
CA THR A 107 -13.75 -1.42 -28.13
C THR A 107 -14.22 -0.34 -27.14
N SER A 108 -13.98 0.91 -27.54
CA SER A 108 -14.85 2.09 -27.41
C SER A 108 -15.66 2.30 -26.12
N GLY A 109 -15.01 2.84 -25.09
CA GLY A 109 -15.66 3.45 -23.93
C GLY A 109 -14.73 4.08 -22.88
N SER A 110 -13.44 4.25 -23.20
CA SER A 110 -12.35 4.35 -22.21
C SER A 110 -11.48 5.62 -22.35
N THR A 111 -12.06 6.79 -22.60
CA THR A 111 -11.23 8.01 -22.70
C THR A 111 -10.97 8.69 -21.35
N VAL A 112 -11.85 8.55 -20.34
CA VAL A 112 -11.69 9.27 -19.06
C VAL A 112 -10.99 8.43 -17.98
N ILE A 113 -11.19 7.10 -17.99
CA ILE A 113 -10.48 6.16 -17.10
C ILE A 113 -9.03 5.92 -17.61
N GLY A 114 -8.83 6.11 -18.92
CA GLY A 114 -7.55 5.85 -19.59
C GLY A 114 -6.40 6.69 -19.03
N GLU A 115 -6.56 8.00 -18.82
CA GLU A 115 -5.43 8.87 -18.45
C GLU A 115 -4.95 8.68 -17.00
N ALA A 116 -5.87 8.44 -16.05
CA ALA A 116 -5.51 8.14 -14.66
C ALA A 116 -4.87 6.75 -14.52
N MET A 117 -5.35 5.75 -15.27
CA MET A 117 -4.74 4.41 -15.27
C MET A 117 -3.46 4.30 -16.12
N SER A 118 -3.27 5.16 -17.13
CA SER A 118 -2.10 5.11 -18.02
C SER A 118 -0.79 5.54 -17.32
N ASN A 119 -0.90 6.26 -16.20
CA ASN A 119 0.25 6.67 -15.39
C ASN A 119 0.50 5.76 -14.19
N LEU A 120 -0.25 4.66 -14.03
CA LEU A 120 -0.03 3.72 -12.95
C LEU A 120 1.20 2.86 -13.26
N SER A 121 2.19 2.95 -12.38
CA SER A 121 3.32 2.03 -12.38
C SER A 121 2.84 0.60 -12.07
N LEU A 122 3.66 -0.40 -12.40
CA LEU A 122 3.38 -1.78 -11.99
C LEU A 122 3.22 -1.90 -10.45
N ALA A 123 3.93 -1.06 -9.70
CA ALA A 123 3.79 -0.99 -8.25
C ALA A 123 2.40 -0.51 -7.83
N ASP A 124 1.82 0.48 -8.53
CA ASP A 124 0.45 0.95 -8.25
C ASP A 124 -0.60 -0.11 -8.57
N LEU A 125 -0.43 -0.83 -9.68
CA LEU A 125 -1.30 -1.96 -10.04
C LEU A 125 -1.21 -3.09 -9.01
N MET A 126 -0.04 -3.29 -8.41
CA MET A 126 0.13 -4.22 -7.30
C MET A 126 -0.59 -3.69 -6.06
N MET A 127 -0.46 -2.40 -5.74
CA MET A 127 -1.08 -1.72 -4.58
C MET A 127 -2.61 -1.80 -4.57
N MET A 128 -3.27 -1.80 -5.73
CA MET A 128 -4.73 -1.96 -5.81
C MET A 128 -5.25 -3.37 -5.43
N GLN A 129 -4.38 -4.36 -5.20
CA GLN A 129 -4.81 -5.72 -4.87
C GLN A 129 -5.22 -5.90 -3.40
N ASP A 130 -4.88 -4.95 -2.52
CA ASP A 130 -5.24 -5.02 -1.12
C ASP A 130 -5.89 -3.72 -0.64
N PRO A 131 -6.80 -3.79 0.35
CA PRO A 131 -7.58 -2.62 0.77
C PRO A 131 -6.73 -1.50 1.38
N TYR A 132 -5.53 -1.81 1.90
CA TYR A 132 -4.64 -0.79 2.46
C TYR A 132 -3.89 -0.06 1.35
N GLY A 133 -3.37 -0.80 0.36
CA GLY A 133 -2.75 -0.22 -0.82
C GLY A 133 -3.72 0.65 -1.62
N GLU A 134 -4.97 0.19 -1.80
CA GLU A 134 -6.04 0.97 -2.43
C GLU A 134 -6.33 2.27 -1.67
N ALA A 135 -6.48 2.20 -0.33
CA ALA A 135 -6.75 3.38 0.49
C ALA A 135 -5.60 4.40 0.47
N ALA A 136 -4.35 3.93 0.44
CA ALA A 136 -3.19 4.80 0.30
C ALA A 136 -3.15 5.45 -1.09
N LEU A 137 -3.33 4.64 -2.14
CA LEU A 137 -3.37 5.10 -3.52
C LEU A 137 -4.45 6.14 -3.77
N ALA A 138 -5.65 5.97 -3.21
CA ALA A 138 -6.75 6.93 -3.41
C ALA A 138 -6.33 8.35 -2.98
N VAL A 139 -5.72 8.48 -1.80
CA VAL A 139 -5.20 9.78 -1.31
C VAL A 139 -4.10 10.31 -2.20
N LEU A 140 -3.22 9.42 -2.66
CA LEU A 140 -2.03 9.80 -3.38
C LEU A 140 -2.33 10.18 -4.84
N MET A 141 -3.32 9.54 -5.46
CA MET A 141 -3.85 9.92 -6.77
C MET A 141 -4.59 11.26 -6.74
N GLU A 142 -5.25 11.62 -5.62
CA GLU A 142 -5.82 12.97 -5.42
C GLU A 142 -4.75 14.07 -5.43
N MET A 143 -3.48 13.74 -5.18
CA MET A 143 -2.36 14.70 -5.26
C MET A 143 -1.90 14.98 -6.70
N GLY A 144 -2.44 14.29 -7.71
CA GLY A 144 -2.16 14.54 -9.13
C GLY A 144 -0.86 13.92 -9.65
N SER A 145 -0.33 14.47 -10.74
CA SER A 145 0.78 13.92 -11.54
C SER A 145 2.15 13.80 -10.83
N HIS A 146 2.25 14.24 -9.58
CA HIS A 146 3.45 14.09 -8.76
C HIS A 146 3.58 12.71 -8.11
N TRP A 147 2.53 11.88 -8.17
CA TRP A 147 2.49 10.54 -7.59
C TRP A 147 3.57 9.58 -8.11
N GLY A 148 3.95 9.69 -9.39
CA GLY A 148 4.95 8.82 -10.01
C GLY A 148 6.41 9.26 -9.83
N MET A 149 6.67 10.34 -9.10
CA MET A 149 8.03 10.83 -8.84
C MET A 149 8.50 10.30 -7.47
N THR A 150 9.04 9.09 -7.45
CA THR A 150 9.93 8.69 -6.35
C THR A 150 11.26 9.44 -6.48
N PRO A 151 11.93 9.82 -5.38
CA PRO A 151 13.26 10.44 -5.43
C PRO A 151 14.30 9.54 -6.12
#